data_AF-A0A1L6C9R3-F1
#
_entry.id   AF-A0A1L6C9R3-F1
#
_cell.length_a   1.000
_cell.length_b   1.000
_cell.length_c   1.000
_cell.angle_alpha   90.00
_cell.angle_beta   90.00
_cell.angle_gamma   90.00
#
_symmetry.space_group_name_H-M   'P 1'
#
loop_
_entity.id
_entity.type
_entity.pdbx_description
1 polymer ?
#
loop_
_entity_poly.entity_id
_entity_poly.type
_entity_poly.pdbx_seq_one_letter_code
_entity_poly.pdbx_strand_id
1 'polypeptide(L)' 'LNHPGQISNGYTPVLDCHTAHIACKFAEIKEKCDRRTGKTTEEN' A
#
# COMPACT_ATOMS: atom_id res chain seq x y z
N LEU A 1 2.79 5.44 10.78
CA LEU A 1 3.54 5.26 9.52
C LEU A 1 3.78 6.64 8.93
N ASN A 2 4.90 7.27 9.30
CA ASN A 2 5.26 8.61 8.84
C ASN A 2 6.28 8.48 7.70
N HIS A 3 5.91 7.77 6.64
CA HIS A 3 6.77 7.67 5.48
C HIS A 3 6.75 9.04 4.77
N PRO A 4 7.91 9.69 4.56
CA PRO A 4 7.97 11.02 3.96
C PRO A 4 7.67 11.01 2.45
N GLY A 5 7.69 9.84 1.80
CA GLY A 5 7.42 9.68 0.37
C GLY A 5 5.95 9.42 0.04
N GLN A 6 5.57 9.71 -1.21
CA GLN A 6 4.29 9.32 -1.77
C GLN A 6 4.36 7.88 -2.31
N ILE A 7 3.32 7.09 -2.04
CA ILE A 7 3.17 5.74 -2.58
C ILE A 7 2.32 5.83 -3.86
N SER A 8 2.83 5.28 -4.96
CA SER A 8 2.14 5.25 -6.26
C SER A 8 2.17 3.85 -6.86
N ASN A 9 1.41 3.63 -7.94
CA ASN A 9 1.51 2.41 -8.73
C ASN A 9 2.97 2.19 -9.16
N GLY A 10 3.43 0.96 -9.01
CA GLY A 10 4.81 0.56 -9.26
C GLY A 10 5.79 0.75 -8.10
N TYR A 11 5.37 1.28 -6.95
CA TYR A 11 6.21 1.36 -5.75
C TYR A 11 6.66 -0.04 -5.30
N THR A 12 7.94 -0.18 -4.94
CA THR A 12 8.56 -1.47 -4.61
C THR A 12 9.10 -1.54 -3.17
N PRO A 13 8.24 -1.70 -2.14
CA PRO A 13 8.69 -1.90 -0.77
C PRO A 13 9.16 -3.33 -0.51
N VAL A 14 9.86 -3.52 0.61
CA VAL A 14 10.07 -4.86 1.17
C VAL A 14 8.90 -5.23 2.07
N LEU A 15 8.34 -6.42 1.85
CA LEU A 15 7.23 -6.97 2.62
C LEU A 15 7.74 -8.09 3.53
N ASP A 16 7.42 -7.97 4.81
CA ASP A 16 7.58 -9.03 5.80
C ASP A 16 6.25 -9.79 5.93
N CYS A 17 6.28 -11.10 5.72
CA CYS A 17 5.15 -11.98 5.97
C CYS A 17 5.62 -13.24 6.71
N HIS A 18 5.29 -13.32 8.00
CA HIS A 18 5.73 -14.40 8.89
C HIS A 18 7.26 -14.45 9.01
N THR A 19 7.93 -15.38 8.33
CA THR A 19 9.40 -15.49 8.26
C THR A 19 9.96 -15.04 6.90
N ALA A 20 9.11 -14.70 5.92
CA ALA A 20 9.53 -14.25 4.60
C ALA A 20 9.81 -12.74 4.61
N HIS A 21 10.90 -12.33 3.95
CA HIS A 21 11.33 -10.95 3.75
C HIS A 21 11.69 -10.76 2.27
N ILE A 22 10.78 -10.16 1.49
CA ILE A 22 10.90 -10.12 0.02
C ILE A 22 10.48 -8.74 -0.50
N ALA A 23 11.22 -8.22 -1.49
CA ALA A 23 10.82 -7.03 -2.22
C ALA A 23 9.58 -7.32 -3.09
N CYS A 24 8.51 -6.57 -2.89
CA CYS A 24 7.27 -6.69 -3.66
C CYS A 24 7.01 -5.42 -4.44
N LYS A 25 6.29 -5.51 -5.57
CA LYS A 25 5.85 -4.36 -6.35
C LYS A 25 4.35 -4.16 -6.19
N PHE A 26 3.93 -2.96 -5.86
CA PHE A 26 2.52 -2.58 -5.90
C PHE A 26 2.12 -2.41 -7.36
N ALA A 27 1.45 -3.40 -7.94
CA ALA A 27 1.06 -3.37 -9.35
C ALA A 27 0.05 -2.24 -9.63
N GLU A 28 -1.00 -2.18 -8.82
CA GLU A 28 -2.09 -1.21 -8.92
C GLU A 28 -2.60 -0.86 -7.51
N ILE A 29 -2.89 0.43 -7.28
CA ILE A 29 -3.67 0.91 -6.14
C ILE A 29 -5.11 0.96 -6.62
N LYS A 30 -5.96 0.11 -6.03
CA LYS A 30 -7.35 -0.06 -6.46
C LYS A 30 -8.26 1.06 -5.96
N GLU A 31 -8.12 1.40 -4.69
CA GLU A 31 -9.00 2.34 -4.02
C GLU A 31 -8.31 2.93 -2.80
N LYS A 32 -8.81 4.09 -2.40
CA LYS A 32 -8.40 4.75 -1.16
C LYS A 32 -9.51 4.59 -0.14
N CYS A 33 -9.20 3.95 0.98
CA CYS A 33 -10.18 3.67 2.03
C CYS A 33 -9.93 4.52 3.28
N ASP A 34 -11.02 4.90 3.96
CA ASP A 34 -10.94 5.55 5.26
C ASP A 34 -10.46 4.56 6.33
N ARG A 35 -9.41 4.93 7.05
CA ARG A 35 -8.76 4.04 8.04
C ARG A 35 -9.63 3.67 9.25
N ARG A 36 -10.68 4.44 9.55
CA ARG A 36 -11.53 4.22 10.75
C ARG A 36 -12.74 3.36 10.43
N THR A 37 -13.29 3.52 9.23
CA THR A 37 -14.55 2.90 8.82
C THR A 37 -14.37 1.80 7.79
N GLY A 38 -13.21 1.75 7.12
CA GLY A 38 -12.94 0.82 6.03
C GLY A 38 -13.69 1.13 4.73
N LYS A 39 -14.44 2.25 4.66
CA LYS A 39 -15.21 2.62 3.49
C LYS A 39 -14.31 3.25 2.42
N THR A 40 -14.58 2.94 1.16
CA THR A 40 -13.94 3.58 0.00
C THR A 40 -14.27 5.07 -0.02
N THR A 41 -13.23 5.88 -0.15
CA THR A 41 -13.31 7.35 -0.27
C THR A 41 -13.10 7.81 -1.70
N GLU A 42 -12.20 7.17 -2.44
CA GLU A 42 -11.90 7.44 -3.85
C GLU A 42 -11.67 6.09 -4.56
N GLU A 43 -12.34 5.89 -5.69
CA GLU A 43 -12.04 4.82 -6.66
C GLU A 43 -10.99 5.33 -7.66
N ASN A 44 -10.06 4.46 -8.08
CA ASN A 44 -8.93 4.81 -8.95
C ASN A 44 -9.14 4.40 -10.42
#